data_AF-A0A8K0RNQ4-F1
#
_entry.id   AF-A0A8K0RNQ4-F1
#
_cell.length_a   1.000
_cell.length_b   1.000
_cell.length_c   1.000
_cell.angle_alpha   90.00
_cell.angle_beta   90.00
_cell.angle_gamma   90.00
#
_symmetry.space_group_name_H-M   'P 1'
#
loop_
_entity.id
_entity.type
_entity.pdbx_description
1 polymer ?
#
loop_
_entity_poly.entity_id
_entity_poly.type
_entity_poly.pdbx_seq_one_letter_code
_entity_poly.pdbx_strand_id
1 'polypeptide(L)'
;MYQQAATLQGLPFDIHFAMAKHLNYQDLLNLTSTNRYFHTVLNPKTILGLKQIADFIIERDDYLRAIGHELFGCCNCYKFLPKKKFGKQDYFYSITYSFRSCLNCTAALKPRCHLDSISRADSSLRYYFCHNCGKCRTKSERCRGKRIEWDSKKEEVAEALSLCTQPRRQQQSIEKLPAKILKKMSSFLGFLDVLHLAQVSRELNDVVKPNQWVPLHTRYRFVHDKWTKDVQNLSWSYIKMVPCYMCCQILPKDKFTPKQIEFCSEHPETAWKMRCQTCVWLMGRSAISVKRIEHRRREMCETCGCIKYARTTCGGCMELYVGGSIDRKTLYPNDIKLEDNLSLIGIMFDSKDEMGDERMN
;
A
#
# COMPACT_ATOMS: atom_id res chain seq x y z
N MET A 1 -34.95 21.08 35.25
CA MET A 1 -34.75 21.27 33.80
C MET A 1 -33.31 20.89 33.48
N TYR A 2 -33.08 19.70 32.93
CA TYR A 2 -31.75 19.34 32.43
C TYR A 2 -31.53 20.08 31.12
N GLN A 3 -30.60 21.04 31.10
CA GLN A 3 -30.03 21.53 29.84
C GLN A 3 -29.38 20.33 29.16
N GLN A 4 -30.01 19.81 28.10
CA GLN A 4 -29.32 18.96 27.15
C GLN A 4 -28.19 19.80 26.57
N ALA A 5 -26.95 19.50 26.96
CA ALA A 5 -25.78 20.03 26.28
C ALA A 5 -25.94 19.65 24.80
N ALA A 6 -26.12 20.66 23.94
CA ALA A 6 -26.21 20.45 22.50
C ALA A 6 -24.90 19.79 22.08
N THR A 7 -24.96 18.50 21.75
CA THR A 7 -23.80 17.79 21.25
C THR A 7 -23.51 18.31 19.85
N LEU A 8 -22.24 18.40 19.47
CA LEU A 8 -21.85 18.84 18.12
C LEU A 8 -22.56 18.02 17.03
N GLN A 9 -22.85 16.74 17.29
CA GLN A 9 -23.61 15.86 16.38
C GLN A 9 -25.09 16.26 16.24
N GLY A 10 -25.69 16.88 17.26
CA GLY A 10 -27.09 17.31 17.26
C GLY A 10 -27.35 18.62 16.53
N LEU A 11 -26.31 19.30 16.02
CA LEU A 11 -26.49 20.52 15.23
C LEU A 11 -27.10 20.19 13.85
N PRO A 12 -27.87 21.11 13.24
CA PRO A 12 -28.31 21.00 11.86
C PRO A 12 -27.15 20.92 10.87
N PHE A 13 -27.38 20.24 9.74
CA PHE A 13 -26.39 20.08 8.68
C PHE A 13 -25.81 21.40 8.19
N ASP A 14 -26.64 22.42 8.09
CA ASP A 14 -26.28 23.76 7.60
C ASP A 14 -25.17 24.39 8.46
N ILE A 15 -25.24 24.16 9.78
CA ILE A 15 -24.21 24.59 10.73
C ILE A 15 -22.94 23.76 10.53
N HIS A 16 -23.05 22.43 10.40
CA HIS A 16 -21.88 21.58 10.10
C HIS A 16 -21.20 21.99 8.79
N PHE A 17 -21.99 22.31 7.77
CA PHE A 17 -21.51 22.74 6.46
C PHE A 17 -20.82 24.10 6.53
N ALA A 18 -21.41 25.06 7.26
CA ALA A 18 -20.79 26.36 7.49
C ALA A 18 -19.46 26.21 8.24
N MET A 19 -19.41 25.43 9.32
CA MET A 19 -18.17 25.13 10.05
C MET A 19 -17.13 24.47 9.14
N ALA A 20 -17.53 23.46 8.37
CA ALA A 20 -16.64 22.70 7.51
C ALA A 20 -15.98 23.53 6.40
N LYS A 21 -16.62 24.61 5.94
CA LYS A 21 -16.03 25.56 4.98
C LYS A 21 -14.85 26.35 5.54
N HIS A 22 -14.80 26.53 6.86
CA HIS A 22 -13.70 27.23 7.55
C HIS A 22 -12.56 26.29 7.94
N LEU A 23 -12.75 24.98 7.83
CA LEU A 23 -11.71 23.99 8.08
C LEU A 23 -10.85 23.77 6.84
N ASN A 24 -9.55 23.53 7.05
CA ASN A 24 -8.70 23.02 5.98
C ASN A 24 -9.05 21.54 5.69
N TYR A 25 -8.53 20.99 4.58
CA TYR A 25 -8.84 19.62 4.16
C TYR A 25 -8.40 18.57 5.20
N GLN A 26 -7.31 18.80 5.92
CA GLN A 26 -6.82 17.89 6.95
C GLN A 26 -7.75 17.84 8.15
N ASP A 27 -8.21 18.99 8.64
CA ASP A 27 -9.08 19.09 9.81
C ASP A 27 -10.45 18.53 9.52
N LEU A 28 -10.97 18.76 8.31
CA LEU A 28 -12.22 18.16 7.88
C LEU A 28 -12.10 16.63 7.79
N LEU A 29 -10.98 16.10 7.28
CA LEU A 29 -10.72 14.66 7.31
C LEU A 29 -10.66 14.12 8.73
N ASN A 30 -9.95 14.80 9.64
CA ASN A 30 -9.88 14.41 11.05
C ASN A 30 -11.28 14.35 11.66
N LEU A 31 -12.10 15.38 11.43
CA LEU A 31 -13.49 15.42 11.92
C LEU A 31 -14.32 14.27 11.37
N THR A 32 -14.23 13.98 10.06
CA THR A 32 -14.94 12.83 9.46
C THR A 32 -14.51 11.48 10.04
N SER A 33 -13.28 11.37 10.54
CA SER A 33 -12.77 10.13 11.11
C SER A 33 -13.26 9.86 12.53
N THR A 34 -13.75 10.88 13.24
CA THR A 34 -14.16 10.76 14.65
C THR A 34 -15.40 9.89 14.84
N ASN A 35 -16.36 9.92 13.89
CA ASN A 35 -17.57 9.11 13.97
C ASN A 35 -18.23 8.89 12.61
N ARG A 36 -19.14 7.91 12.57
CA ARG A 36 -19.85 7.51 11.34
C ARG A 36 -20.75 8.63 10.79
N TYR A 37 -21.36 9.45 11.63
CA TYR A 37 -22.25 10.53 11.21
C TYR A 37 -21.48 11.59 10.40
N PHE A 38 -20.39 12.13 10.94
CA PHE A 38 -19.54 13.08 10.22
C PHE A 38 -18.90 12.45 8.98
N HIS A 39 -18.50 11.17 9.03
CA HIS A 39 -18.03 10.47 7.83
C HIS A 39 -19.07 10.49 6.69
N THR A 40 -20.36 10.32 7.01
CA THR A 40 -21.43 10.32 6.01
C THR A 40 -21.81 11.71 5.53
N VAL A 41 -21.80 12.69 6.44
CA VAL A 41 -22.38 14.02 6.22
C VAL A 41 -21.34 15.01 5.70
N LEU A 42 -20.09 14.93 6.17
CA LEU A 42 -19.04 15.89 5.89
C LEU A 42 -18.06 15.39 4.83
N ASN A 43 -18.52 15.14 3.61
CA ASN A 43 -17.61 14.71 2.54
C ASN A 43 -16.68 15.88 2.11
N PRO A 44 -15.36 15.79 2.34
CA PRO A 44 -14.44 16.88 2.02
C PRO A 44 -14.43 17.25 0.54
N LYS A 45 -14.74 16.28 -0.35
CA LYS A 45 -14.75 16.50 -1.80
C LYS A 45 -15.93 17.31 -2.30
N THR A 46 -17.01 17.36 -1.53
CA THR A 46 -18.22 18.12 -1.88
C THR A 46 -18.26 19.46 -1.17
N ILE A 47 -17.61 19.56 -0.01
CA ILE A 47 -17.64 20.76 0.83
C ILE A 47 -16.52 21.73 0.47
N LEU A 48 -15.30 21.23 0.24
CA LEU A 48 -14.13 22.06 -0.04
C LEU A 48 -13.95 22.30 -1.53
N GLY A 49 -13.34 23.44 -1.87
CA GLY A 49 -13.07 23.81 -3.26
C GLY A 49 -11.96 22.96 -3.87
N LEU A 50 -12.01 22.74 -5.19
CA LEU A 50 -11.02 21.92 -5.93
C LEU A 50 -9.57 22.36 -5.67
N LYS A 51 -9.32 23.66 -5.49
CA LYS A 51 -8.00 24.22 -5.18
C LYS A 51 -7.47 23.72 -3.83
N GLN A 52 -8.27 23.79 -2.77
CA GLN A 52 -7.88 23.32 -1.42
C GLN A 52 -7.58 21.81 -1.41
N ILE A 53 -8.35 21.03 -2.18
CA ILE A 53 -8.12 19.59 -2.33
C ILE A 53 -6.81 19.33 -3.08
N ALA A 54 -6.56 20.08 -4.16
CA ALA A 54 -5.33 19.95 -4.94
C ALA A 54 -4.08 20.30 -4.10
N ASP A 55 -4.11 21.42 -3.39
CA ASP A 55 -3.01 21.88 -2.53
C ASP A 55 -2.67 20.82 -1.47
N PHE A 56 -3.70 20.27 -0.80
CA PHE A 56 -3.53 19.17 0.16
C PHE A 56 -2.89 17.93 -0.47
N ILE A 57 -3.33 17.55 -1.68
CA ILE A 57 -2.80 16.37 -2.36
C ILE A 57 -1.33 16.56 -2.74
N ILE A 58 -0.94 17.77 -3.16
CA ILE A 58 0.45 18.11 -3.48
C ILE A 58 1.32 18.00 -2.22
N GLU A 59 0.94 18.70 -1.15
CA GLU A 59 1.67 18.70 0.13
C GLU A 59 1.82 17.28 0.70
N ARG A 60 0.72 16.50 0.71
CA ARG A 60 0.74 15.14 1.23
C ARG A 60 1.50 14.17 0.33
N ASP A 61 1.53 14.36 -0.98
CA ASP A 61 2.36 13.53 -1.87
C ASP A 61 3.84 13.65 -1.52
N ASP A 62 4.31 14.88 -1.31
CA ASP A 62 5.70 15.14 -0.96
C ASP A 62 6.05 14.58 0.42
N TYR A 63 5.19 14.82 1.41
CA TYR A 63 5.36 14.27 2.75
C TYR A 63 5.41 12.75 2.76
N LEU A 64 4.45 12.08 2.11
CA LEU A 64 4.39 10.62 2.06
C LEU A 64 5.67 10.03 1.46
N ARG A 65 6.22 10.66 0.44
CA ARG A 65 7.50 10.24 -0.15
C ARG A 65 8.67 10.50 0.78
N ALA A 66 8.72 11.64 1.45
CA ALA A 66 9.77 11.96 2.42
C ALA A 66 9.86 10.94 3.56
N ILE A 67 8.72 10.41 4.02
CA ILE A 67 8.65 9.34 5.03
C ILE A 67 8.75 7.92 4.45
N GLY A 68 9.10 7.78 3.17
CA GLY A 68 9.31 6.47 2.53
C GLY A 68 8.03 5.68 2.25
N HIS A 69 6.88 6.34 2.17
CA HIS A 69 5.64 5.71 1.74
C HIS A 69 5.56 5.68 0.20
N GLU A 70 5.32 4.52 -0.40
CA GLU A 70 5.21 4.36 -1.87
C GLU A 70 3.79 4.62 -2.39
N LEU A 71 3.15 5.67 -1.90
CA LEU A 71 1.85 6.11 -2.39
C LEU A 71 1.98 7.46 -3.09
N PHE A 72 1.21 7.62 -4.15
CA PHE A 72 1.21 8.79 -5.02
C PHE A 72 -0.20 9.32 -5.18
N GLY A 73 -0.35 10.63 -5.07
CA GLY A 73 -1.62 11.32 -5.25
C GLY A 73 -2.07 11.33 -6.71
N CYS A 74 -3.34 11.00 -6.96
CA CYS A 74 -4.01 11.23 -8.23
C CYS A 74 -4.74 12.59 -8.22
N CYS A 75 -4.44 13.46 -9.18
CA CYS A 75 -5.01 14.81 -9.28
C CYS A 75 -6.49 14.84 -9.67
N ASN A 76 -7.06 13.72 -10.13
CA ASN A 76 -8.45 13.66 -10.57
C ASN A 76 -9.38 13.03 -9.52
N CYS A 77 -8.99 11.88 -8.94
CA CYS A 77 -9.80 11.24 -7.90
C CYS A 77 -9.35 11.56 -6.48
N TYR A 78 -8.25 12.29 -6.31
CA TYR A 78 -7.67 12.68 -5.01
C TYR A 78 -7.42 11.49 -4.08
N LYS A 79 -7.06 10.33 -4.65
CA LYS A 79 -6.69 9.13 -3.91
C LYS A 79 -5.18 8.93 -3.98
N PHE A 80 -4.60 8.56 -2.84
CA PHE A 80 -3.23 8.07 -2.75
C PHE A 80 -3.19 6.59 -3.13
N LEU A 81 -2.46 6.28 -4.20
CA LEU A 81 -2.41 4.93 -4.78
C LEU A 81 -0.95 4.52 -5.01
N PRO A 82 -0.65 3.20 -5.04
CA PRO A 82 0.69 2.73 -5.38
C PRO A 82 1.12 3.21 -6.77
N LYS A 83 2.43 3.46 -6.98
CA LYS A 83 3.01 3.88 -8.29
C LYS A 83 2.50 3.06 -9.48
N LYS A 84 2.41 1.77 -9.21
CA LYS A 84 1.76 0.69 -9.97
C LYS A 84 0.44 1.05 -10.65
N LYS A 85 -0.35 1.96 -10.08
CA LYS A 85 -1.69 2.37 -10.54
C LYS A 85 -1.69 3.55 -11.53
N PHE A 86 -0.53 4.02 -11.94
CA PHE A 86 -0.38 5.17 -12.82
C PHE A 86 0.33 4.78 -14.12
N GLY A 87 0.08 5.56 -15.17
CA GLY A 87 0.88 5.52 -16.39
C GLY A 87 2.23 6.19 -16.20
N LYS A 88 3.23 5.78 -16.96
CA LYS A 88 4.54 6.43 -17.02
C LYS A 88 4.36 7.84 -17.60
N GLN A 89 4.97 8.81 -16.94
CA GLN A 89 4.99 10.21 -17.32
C GLN A 89 6.39 10.75 -17.04
N ASP A 90 6.82 11.72 -17.85
CA ASP A 90 7.99 12.52 -17.55
C ASP A 90 7.69 13.32 -16.28
N TYR A 91 8.64 13.36 -15.34
CA TYR A 91 8.48 13.95 -14.01
C TYR A 91 7.40 13.29 -13.12
N PHE A 92 7.25 11.95 -13.19
CA PHE A 92 6.31 11.23 -12.31
C PHE A 92 6.46 11.56 -10.81
N TYR A 93 7.67 11.88 -10.33
CA TYR A 93 7.92 12.25 -8.94
C TYR A 93 7.71 13.73 -8.64
N SER A 94 7.17 14.53 -9.56
CA SER A 94 6.83 15.92 -9.27
C SER A 94 5.45 16.22 -9.79
N ILE A 95 4.49 16.25 -8.88
CA ILE A 95 3.09 16.55 -9.20
C ILE A 95 2.93 18.00 -9.65
N THR A 96 3.84 18.89 -9.24
CA THR A 96 3.88 20.31 -9.66
C THR A 96 4.30 20.47 -11.13
N TYR A 97 5.12 19.57 -11.65
CA TYR A 97 5.55 19.59 -13.06
C TYR A 97 4.68 18.72 -13.98
N SER A 98 3.92 17.76 -13.43
CA SER A 98 3.15 16.81 -14.24
C SER A 98 1.92 16.31 -13.48
N PHE A 99 0.73 16.74 -13.89
CA PHE A 99 -0.52 16.26 -13.31
C PHE A 99 -0.67 14.75 -13.53
N ARG A 100 -0.84 14.01 -12.43
CA ARG A 100 -0.89 12.55 -12.46
C ARG A 100 -2.31 12.03 -12.34
N SER A 101 -2.70 11.22 -13.32
CA SER A 101 -3.97 10.50 -13.30
C SER A 101 -3.73 9.02 -13.08
N CYS A 102 -4.46 8.41 -12.15
CA CYS A 102 -4.45 6.95 -12.04
C CYS A 102 -5.09 6.35 -13.30
N LEU A 103 -4.74 5.11 -13.63
CA LEU A 103 -5.20 4.44 -14.85
C LEU A 103 -6.73 4.39 -14.98
N ASN A 104 -7.46 4.39 -13.86
CA ASN A 104 -8.92 4.45 -13.87
C ASN A 104 -9.44 5.84 -14.26
N CYS A 105 -8.85 6.91 -13.70
CA CYS A 105 -9.18 8.28 -14.12
C CYS A 105 -8.77 8.54 -15.56
N THR A 106 -7.60 8.07 -15.99
CA THR A 106 -7.19 8.11 -17.40
C THR A 106 -8.22 7.39 -18.27
N ALA A 107 -8.69 6.21 -17.87
CA ALA A 107 -9.69 5.50 -18.67
C ALA A 107 -11.05 6.22 -18.71
N ALA A 108 -11.45 6.88 -17.62
CA ALA A 108 -12.70 7.64 -17.54
C ALA A 108 -12.65 8.93 -18.38
N LEU A 109 -11.54 9.66 -18.34
CA LEU A 109 -11.35 10.91 -19.10
C LEU A 109 -11.05 10.69 -20.58
N LYS A 110 -10.74 9.45 -20.97
CA LYS A 110 -10.39 9.04 -22.34
C LYS A 110 -9.33 9.93 -23.04
N PRO A 111 -8.25 10.41 -22.38
CA PRO A 111 -7.28 11.32 -22.98
C PRO A 111 -6.27 10.61 -23.90
N ARG A 112 -6.54 9.37 -24.30
CA ARG A 112 -5.64 8.49 -25.05
C ARG A 112 -6.44 7.82 -26.15
N CYS A 113 -5.81 7.49 -27.27
CA CYS A 113 -6.51 6.81 -28.36
C CYS A 113 -6.92 5.38 -28.00
N HIS A 114 -7.91 4.87 -28.74
CA HIS A 114 -8.40 3.51 -28.55
C HIS A 114 -7.30 2.49 -28.87
N LEU A 115 -7.13 1.53 -27.97
CA LEU A 115 -6.09 0.50 -27.95
C LEU A 115 -4.66 1.04 -27.96
N ASP A 116 -4.48 2.30 -27.57
CA ASP A 116 -3.15 2.86 -27.34
C ASP A 116 -2.52 2.26 -26.08
N SER A 117 -1.21 2.03 -26.13
CA SER A 117 -0.49 1.38 -25.05
C SER A 117 0.06 2.39 -24.04
N ILE A 118 -0.15 2.13 -22.76
CA ILE A 118 0.29 2.95 -21.63
C ILE A 118 1.22 2.08 -20.78
N SER A 119 2.51 2.40 -20.77
CA SER A 119 3.44 1.77 -19.83
C SER A 119 3.09 2.20 -18.41
N ARG A 120 3.15 1.28 -17.44
CA ARG A 120 3.02 1.64 -16.02
C ARG A 120 4.17 2.54 -15.58
N ALA A 121 3.95 3.35 -14.55
CA ALA A 121 4.99 4.23 -14.01
C ALA A 121 6.20 3.46 -13.43
N ASP A 122 6.01 2.21 -13.00
CA ASP A 122 7.10 1.31 -12.58
C ASP A 122 7.75 0.55 -13.75
N SER A 123 7.32 0.81 -14.99
CA SER A 123 7.77 0.17 -16.23
C SER A 123 7.60 -1.35 -16.27
N SER A 124 6.85 -1.95 -15.35
CA SER A 124 6.78 -3.41 -15.23
C SER A 124 5.82 -4.06 -16.24
N LEU A 125 4.79 -3.34 -16.68
CA LEU A 125 3.75 -3.82 -17.61
C LEU A 125 3.22 -2.68 -18.48
N ARG A 126 2.61 -3.05 -19.61
CA ARG A 126 1.85 -2.14 -20.47
C ARG A 126 0.35 -2.44 -20.40
N TYR A 127 -0.44 -1.38 -20.34
CA TYR A 127 -1.90 -1.41 -20.45
C TYR A 127 -2.34 -0.89 -21.81
N TYR A 128 -3.54 -1.24 -22.23
CA TYR A 128 -4.20 -0.80 -23.45
C TYR A 128 -5.55 -0.22 -23.07
N PHE A 129 -5.79 1.01 -23.48
CA PHE A 129 -7.03 1.72 -23.18
C PHE A 129 -8.12 1.37 -24.21
N CYS A 130 -9.36 1.17 -23.77
CA CYS A 130 -10.49 0.94 -24.68
C CYS A 130 -11.59 1.97 -24.45
N HIS A 131 -11.94 2.70 -25.50
CA HIS A 131 -12.97 3.76 -25.47
C HIS A 131 -14.39 3.24 -25.17
N ASN A 132 -14.72 2.04 -25.64
CA ASN A 132 -16.05 1.44 -25.44
C ASN A 132 -16.28 1.05 -23.98
N CYS A 133 -15.38 0.24 -23.42
CA CYS A 133 -15.56 -0.24 -22.04
C CYS A 133 -15.00 0.70 -20.97
N GLY A 134 -14.27 1.76 -21.36
CA GLY A 134 -13.69 2.74 -20.44
C GLY A 134 -12.67 2.13 -19.47
N LYS A 135 -11.96 1.06 -19.87
CA LYS A 135 -11.00 0.34 -19.01
C LYS A 135 -9.63 0.26 -19.68
N CYS A 136 -8.59 0.43 -18.87
CA CYS A 136 -7.22 0.07 -19.20
C CYS A 136 -6.99 -1.40 -18.86
N ARG A 137 -6.53 -2.24 -19.79
CA ARG A 137 -6.31 -3.68 -19.58
C ARG A 137 -4.96 -4.14 -20.14
N THR A 138 -4.38 -5.23 -19.62
CA THR A 138 -3.10 -5.75 -20.11
C THR A 138 -3.23 -6.30 -21.53
N LYS A 139 -2.12 -6.67 -22.18
CA LYS A 139 -2.15 -7.27 -23.53
C LYS A 139 -3.04 -8.53 -23.61
N SER A 140 -3.04 -9.36 -22.56
CA SER A 140 -3.83 -10.59 -22.51
C SER A 140 -5.33 -10.34 -22.27
N GLU A 141 -5.68 -9.21 -21.66
CA GLU A 141 -7.06 -8.88 -21.26
C GLU A 141 -7.66 -7.73 -22.06
N ARG A 142 -6.94 -7.12 -23.00
CA ARG A 142 -7.45 -5.98 -23.77
C ARG A 142 -8.62 -6.40 -24.66
N CYS A 143 -9.50 -5.44 -24.93
CA CYS A 143 -10.48 -5.60 -25.99
C CYS A 143 -9.76 -5.80 -27.34
N ARG A 144 -10.40 -6.51 -28.26
CA ARG A 144 -9.88 -6.70 -29.62
C ARG A 144 -10.54 -5.68 -30.54
N GLY A 145 -9.86 -5.28 -31.60
CA GLY A 145 -10.34 -4.26 -32.53
C GLY A 145 -9.20 -3.52 -33.21
N LYS A 146 -9.55 -2.54 -34.04
CA LYS A 146 -8.60 -1.65 -34.72
C LYS A 146 -8.17 -0.53 -33.76
N ARG A 147 -6.87 -0.21 -33.76
CA ARG A 147 -6.37 0.96 -33.03
C ARG A 147 -6.89 2.22 -33.72
N ILE A 148 -7.25 3.21 -32.92
CA ILE A 148 -7.60 4.54 -33.43
C ILE A 148 -6.36 5.42 -33.30
N GLU A 149 -6.07 6.19 -34.33
CA GLU A 149 -4.97 7.17 -34.32
C GLU A 149 -5.54 8.57 -34.02
N TRP A 150 -4.66 9.52 -33.68
CA TRP A 150 -5.12 10.87 -33.26
C TRP A 150 -5.78 11.66 -34.39
N ASP A 151 -5.43 11.32 -35.62
CA ASP A 151 -5.83 11.92 -36.89
C ASP A 151 -6.89 11.08 -37.64
N SER A 152 -7.37 9.98 -37.05
CA SER A 152 -8.43 9.17 -37.64
C SER A 152 -9.73 9.97 -37.84
N LYS A 153 -10.38 9.77 -38.98
CA LYS A 153 -11.65 10.43 -39.30
C LYS A 153 -12.78 9.90 -38.40
N LYS A 154 -13.85 10.70 -38.22
CA LYS A 154 -14.97 10.33 -37.34
C LYS A 154 -15.62 9.00 -37.75
N GLU A 155 -15.72 8.73 -39.03
CA GLU A 155 -16.30 7.51 -39.59
C GLU A 155 -15.43 6.29 -39.25
N GLU A 156 -14.10 6.41 -39.43
CA GLU A 156 -13.13 5.36 -39.08
C GLU A 156 -13.11 5.07 -37.58
N VAL A 157 -13.26 6.12 -36.75
CA VAL A 157 -13.43 6.00 -35.30
C VAL A 157 -14.69 5.20 -35.00
N ALA A 158 -15.83 5.56 -35.57
CA ALA A 158 -17.11 4.89 -35.33
C ALA A 158 -17.06 3.41 -35.74
N GLU A 159 -16.46 3.11 -36.90
CA GLU A 159 -16.25 1.74 -37.39
C GLU A 159 -15.30 0.94 -36.48
N ALA A 160 -14.15 1.50 -36.11
CA ALA A 160 -13.20 0.83 -35.22
C ALA A 160 -13.82 0.51 -33.85
N LEU A 161 -14.69 1.39 -33.35
CA LEU A 161 -15.42 1.18 -32.10
C LEU A 161 -16.55 0.15 -32.26
N SER A 162 -17.27 0.10 -33.39
CA SER A 162 -18.33 -0.89 -33.60
C SER A 162 -17.78 -2.32 -33.69
N LEU A 163 -16.58 -2.47 -34.25
CA LEU A 163 -15.86 -3.75 -34.36
C LEU A 163 -15.11 -4.14 -33.07
N CYS A 164 -15.12 -3.29 -32.04
CA CYS A 164 -14.42 -3.57 -30.81
C CYS A 164 -15.14 -4.64 -29.98
N THR A 165 -14.46 -5.75 -29.71
CA THR A 165 -15.00 -6.88 -28.96
C THR A 165 -14.37 -6.99 -27.58
N GLN A 166 -15.18 -7.35 -26.58
CA GLN A 166 -14.71 -7.59 -25.21
C GLN A 166 -13.71 -8.76 -25.17
N PRO A 167 -12.77 -8.77 -24.21
CA PRO A 167 -11.82 -9.88 -24.06
C PRO A 167 -12.55 -11.19 -23.80
N ARG A 168 -11.99 -12.28 -24.32
CA ARG A 168 -12.51 -13.65 -24.11
C ARG A 168 -12.56 -14.04 -22.62
N ARG A 169 -11.59 -13.55 -21.83
CA ARG A 169 -11.56 -13.79 -20.38
C ARG A 169 -12.66 -12.97 -19.71
N GLN A 170 -13.69 -13.65 -19.23
CA GLN A 170 -14.66 -13.05 -18.31
C GLN A 170 -14.10 -13.06 -16.88
N GLN A 171 -14.43 -12.02 -16.11
CA GLN A 171 -14.06 -11.95 -14.70
C GLN A 171 -14.72 -13.10 -13.93
N GLN A 172 -13.90 -13.82 -13.17
CA GLN A 172 -14.35 -14.95 -12.36
C GLN A 172 -15.14 -14.43 -11.15
N SER A 173 -16.06 -15.24 -10.60
CA SER A 173 -16.91 -14.84 -9.48
C SER A 173 -16.12 -14.38 -8.25
N ILE A 174 -14.98 -15.02 -7.98
CA ILE A 174 -14.09 -14.67 -6.86
C ILE A 174 -13.54 -13.24 -6.96
N GLU A 175 -13.32 -12.74 -8.18
CA GLU A 175 -12.76 -11.40 -8.43
C GLU A 175 -13.78 -10.28 -8.14
N LYS A 176 -15.06 -10.64 -8.11
CA LYS A 176 -16.18 -9.73 -7.83
C LYS A 176 -16.50 -9.64 -6.33
N LEU A 177 -15.88 -10.48 -5.51
CA LEU A 177 -16.16 -10.52 -4.08
C LEU A 177 -15.69 -9.24 -3.38
N PRO A 178 -16.46 -8.73 -2.40
CA PRO A 178 -16.02 -7.62 -1.56
C PRO A 178 -14.72 -7.91 -0.83
N ALA A 179 -13.88 -6.88 -0.65
CA ALA A 179 -12.58 -6.99 0.03
C ALA A 179 -12.67 -7.62 1.43
N LYS A 180 -13.77 -7.37 2.16
CA LYS A 180 -14.01 -7.97 3.50
C LYS A 180 -14.16 -9.49 3.41
N ILE A 181 -14.83 -10.01 2.38
CA ILE A 181 -15.00 -11.44 2.16
C ILE A 181 -13.66 -12.06 1.75
N LEU A 182 -12.97 -11.45 0.79
CA LEU A 182 -11.63 -11.91 0.38
C LEU A 182 -10.62 -11.91 1.53
N LYS A 183 -10.69 -10.92 2.44
CA LYS A 183 -9.87 -10.90 3.66
C LYS A 183 -10.20 -12.07 4.58
N LYS A 184 -11.47 -12.39 4.80
CA LYS A 184 -11.91 -13.55 5.61
C LYS A 184 -11.53 -14.87 4.95
N MET A 185 -11.60 -14.99 3.63
CA MET A 185 -11.09 -16.18 2.93
C MET A 185 -9.58 -16.32 3.11
N SER A 186 -8.84 -15.21 2.95
CA SER A 186 -7.38 -15.19 3.11
C SER A 186 -6.90 -15.56 4.52
N SER A 187 -7.74 -15.40 5.56
CA SER A 187 -7.36 -15.81 6.92
C SER A 187 -7.35 -17.33 7.14
N PHE A 188 -7.95 -18.09 6.23
CA PHE A 188 -7.90 -19.57 6.25
C PHE A 188 -6.82 -20.14 5.32
N LEU A 189 -6.10 -19.27 4.59
CA LEU A 189 -5.10 -19.67 3.61
C LEU A 189 -3.69 -19.48 4.16
N GLY A 190 -2.75 -20.31 3.68
CA GLY A 190 -1.32 -20.10 3.93
C GLY A 190 -0.82 -18.84 3.21
N PHE A 191 0.31 -18.29 3.66
CA PHE A 191 0.85 -17.06 3.06
C PHE A 191 1.16 -17.23 1.56
N LEU A 192 1.66 -18.40 1.15
CA LEU A 192 1.92 -18.72 -0.25
C LEU A 192 0.64 -18.70 -1.09
N ASP A 193 -0.45 -19.27 -0.57
CA ASP A 193 -1.74 -19.31 -1.26
C ASP A 193 -2.35 -17.92 -1.38
N VAL A 194 -2.17 -17.06 -0.36
CA VAL A 194 -2.59 -15.66 -0.43
C VAL A 194 -1.75 -14.87 -1.45
N LEU A 195 -0.46 -15.17 -1.58
CA LEU A 195 0.39 -14.61 -2.64
C LEU A 195 -0.10 -15.06 -4.02
N HIS A 196 -0.38 -16.35 -4.21
CA HIS A 196 -0.92 -16.87 -5.46
C HIS A 196 -2.28 -16.26 -5.77
N LEU A 197 -3.19 -16.16 -4.80
CA LEU A 197 -4.49 -15.52 -4.96
C LEU A 197 -4.34 -14.06 -5.44
N ALA A 198 -3.41 -13.31 -4.85
CA ALA A 198 -3.10 -11.95 -5.27
C ALA A 198 -2.47 -11.89 -6.68
N GLN A 199 -1.94 -12.99 -7.22
CA GLN A 199 -1.31 -13.06 -8.53
C GLN A 199 -2.22 -13.64 -9.63
N VAL A 200 -3.31 -14.31 -9.27
CA VAL A 200 -4.27 -14.92 -10.22
C VAL A 200 -4.80 -13.90 -11.23
N SER A 201 -5.11 -12.69 -10.76
CA SER A 201 -5.59 -11.62 -11.63
C SER A 201 -5.27 -10.25 -11.09
N ARG A 202 -5.41 -9.24 -11.95
CA ARG A 202 -5.19 -7.85 -11.58
C ARG A 202 -6.17 -7.39 -10.50
N GLU A 203 -7.44 -7.72 -10.64
CA GLU A 203 -8.49 -7.38 -9.69
C GLU A 203 -8.14 -7.89 -8.28
N LEU A 204 -7.70 -9.15 -8.19
CA LEU A 204 -7.22 -9.70 -6.92
C LEU A 204 -5.91 -9.06 -6.47
N ASN A 205 -4.97 -8.75 -7.36
CA ASN A 205 -3.72 -8.06 -7.03
C ASN A 205 -3.92 -6.65 -6.44
N ASP A 206 -5.07 -6.06 -6.71
CA ASP A 206 -5.45 -4.72 -6.26
C ASP A 206 -6.18 -4.75 -4.90
N VAL A 207 -6.95 -5.81 -4.66
CA VAL A 207 -7.79 -5.95 -3.48
C VAL A 207 -7.09 -6.75 -2.39
N VAL A 208 -6.43 -7.85 -2.76
CA VAL A 208 -5.70 -8.73 -1.85
C VAL A 208 -4.44 -8.04 -1.37
N LYS A 209 -4.29 -7.96 -0.05
CA LYS A 209 -3.14 -7.30 0.59
C LYS A 209 -2.40 -8.31 1.47
N PRO A 210 -1.57 -9.20 0.90
CA PRO A 210 -0.91 -10.28 1.65
C PRO A 210 -0.16 -9.77 2.87
N ASN A 211 0.57 -8.66 2.71
CA ASN A 211 1.38 -8.05 3.78
C ASN A 211 0.58 -7.30 4.86
N GLN A 212 -0.73 -7.14 4.70
CA GLN A 212 -1.62 -6.52 5.69
C GLN A 212 -2.63 -7.52 6.28
N TRP A 213 -3.01 -8.53 5.50
CA TRP A 213 -4.06 -9.48 5.89
C TRP A 213 -3.49 -10.72 6.57
N VAL A 214 -2.26 -11.11 6.22
CA VAL A 214 -1.61 -12.27 6.82
C VAL A 214 -0.78 -11.83 8.03
N PRO A 215 -0.93 -12.49 9.19
CA PRO A 215 -0.16 -12.19 10.39
C PRO A 215 1.36 -12.14 10.15
N LEU A 216 2.05 -11.33 10.95
CA LEU A 216 3.49 -11.11 10.80
C LEU A 216 4.28 -12.41 10.96
N HIS A 217 4.00 -13.20 11.99
CA HIS A 217 4.73 -14.44 12.28
C HIS A 217 4.59 -15.46 11.15
N THR A 218 3.41 -15.61 10.56
CA THR A 218 3.16 -16.51 9.42
C THR A 218 3.99 -16.13 8.20
N ARG A 219 4.11 -14.83 7.92
CA ARG A 219 4.92 -14.32 6.79
C ARG A 219 6.41 -14.57 7.00
N TYR A 220 6.89 -14.41 8.23
CA TYR A 220 8.28 -14.67 8.58
C TYR A 220 8.62 -16.14 8.59
N ARG A 221 7.73 -16.99 9.12
CA ARG A 221 7.86 -18.46 9.02
C ARG A 221 8.01 -18.88 7.56
N PHE A 222 7.20 -18.31 6.66
CA PHE A 222 7.34 -18.57 5.22
C PHE A 222 8.72 -18.16 4.66
N VAL A 223 9.22 -16.96 4.98
CA VAL A 223 10.55 -16.51 4.52
C VAL A 223 11.65 -17.44 5.02
N HIS A 224 11.60 -17.79 6.31
CA HIS A 224 12.55 -18.69 6.94
C HIS A 224 12.51 -20.07 6.31
N ASP A 225 11.33 -20.68 6.18
CA ASP A 225 11.15 -21.99 5.55
C ASP A 225 11.62 -22.00 4.10
N LYS A 226 11.32 -20.95 3.34
CA LYS A 226 11.81 -20.80 1.96
C LYS A 226 13.33 -20.72 1.91
N TRP A 227 13.95 -20.09 2.88
CA TRP A 227 15.40 -20.08 2.96
C TRP A 227 15.95 -21.48 3.29
N THR A 228 15.55 -22.03 4.43
CA THR A 228 16.16 -23.26 4.98
C THR A 228 15.87 -24.50 4.15
N LYS A 229 14.68 -24.60 3.55
CA LYS A 229 14.28 -25.79 2.77
C LYS A 229 14.69 -25.69 1.30
N ASP A 230 14.57 -24.50 0.70
CA ASP A 230 14.69 -24.37 -0.76
C ASP A 230 15.99 -23.71 -1.22
N VAL A 231 16.69 -22.95 -0.36
CA VAL A 231 17.80 -22.08 -0.78
C VAL A 231 19.13 -22.44 -0.10
N GLN A 232 19.13 -22.66 1.22
CA GLN A 232 20.34 -22.75 2.05
C GLN A 232 21.35 -23.81 1.56
N ASN A 233 20.86 -24.95 1.07
CA ASN A 233 21.70 -26.08 0.65
C ASN A 233 22.02 -26.07 -0.86
N LEU A 234 21.51 -25.09 -1.61
CA LEU A 234 21.82 -24.96 -3.03
C LEU A 234 23.10 -24.16 -3.22
N SER A 235 23.96 -24.61 -4.13
CA SER A 235 25.11 -23.81 -4.53
C SER A 235 24.64 -22.47 -5.11
N TRP A 236 25.38 -21.40 -4.80
CA TRP A 236 25.01 -20.03 -5.13
C TRP A 236 24.79 -19.84 -6.63
N SER A 237 25.48 -20.56 -7.51
CA SER A 237 25.25 -20.47 -8.96
C SER A 237 23.83 -20.90 -9.39
N TYR A 238 23.17 -21.78 -8.63
CA TYR A 238 21.85 -22.33 -8.98
C TYR A 238 20.67 -21.54 -8.39
N ILE A 239 20.91 -20.75 -7.35
CA ILE A 239 19.86 -19.95 -6.73
C ILE A 239 19.52 -18.78 -7.66
N LYS A 240 18.29 -18.73 -8.18
CA LYS A 240 17.80 -17.62 -9.02
C LYS A 240 17.00 -16.59 -8.23
N MET A 241 16.28 -17.05 -7.21
CA MET A 241 15.32 -16.28 -6.44
C MET A 241 15.59 -16.46 -4.95
N VAL A 242 15.45 -15.37 -4.19
CA VAL A 242 15.77 -15.29 -2.75
C VAL A 242 14.63 -14.56 -2.04
N PRO A 243 14.19 -15.00 -0.85
CA PRO A 243 13.19 -14.29 -0.09
C PRO A 243 13.78 -13.04 0.60
N CYS A 244 13.03 -11.94 0.60
CA CYS A 244 13.37 -10.74 1.35
C CYS A 244 12.71 -10.77 2.73
N TYR A 245 13.52 -10.66 3.78
CA TYR A 245 13.10 -10.61 5.19
C TYR A 245 12.14 -9.45 5.50
N MET A 246 12.27 -8.31 4.81
CA MET A 246 11.50 -7.11 5.15
C MET A 246 10.11 -7.07 4.50
N CYS A 247 10.03 -7.35 3.20
CA CYS A 247 8.78 -7.32 2.43
C CYS A 247 8.14 -8.69 2.23
N CYS A 248 8.80 -9.77 2.66
CA CYS A 248 8.38 -11.17 2.54
C CYS A 248 8.09 -11.61 1.09
N GLN A 249 8.73 -10.95 0.12
CA GLN A 249 8.63 -11.31 -1.30
C GLN A 249 9.80 -12.18 -1.73
N ILE A 250 9.53 -13.13 -2.63
CA ILE A 250 10.56 -13.89 -3.34
C ILE A 250 10.99 -13.07 -4.55
N LEU A 251 12.26 -12.67 -4.61
CA LEU A 251 12.79 -11.74 -5.61
C LEU A 251 14.04 -12.33 -6.27
N PRO A 252 14.35 -11.96 -7.52
CA PRO A 252 15.58 -12.40 -8.13
C PRO A 252 16.81 -11.79 -7.45
N LYS A 253 17.95 -12.47 -7.54
CA LYS A 253 19.19 -12.11 -6.84
C LYS A 253 19.68 -10.69 -7.10
N ASP A 254 19.51 -10.20 -8.32
CA ASP A 254 19.90 -8.85 -8.74
C ASP A 254 19.19 -7.74 -7.95
N LYS A 255 18.10 -8.07 -7.25
CA LYS A 255 17.38 -7.16 -6.35
C LYS A 255 17.99 -7.07 -4.96
N PHE A 256 19.10 -7.74 -4.68
CA PHE A 256 19.83 -7.66 -3.42
C PHE A 256 21.19 -6.96 -3.63
N THR A 257 21.73 -6.35 -2.59
CA THR A 257 23.02 -5.65 -2.69
C THR A 257 24.18 -6.66 -2.70
N PRO A 258 25.27 -6.44 -3.47
CA PRO A 258 26.43 -7.34 -3.49
C PRO A 258 26.98 -7.65 -2.09
N LYS A 259 27.08 -6.66 -1.20
CA LYS A 259 27.51 -6.85 0.19
C LYS A 259 26.66 -7.86 0.98
N GLN A 260 25.36 -7.90 0.72
CA GLN A 260 24.48 -8.87 1.38
C GLN A 260 24.67 -10.27 0.81
N ILE A 261 24.92 -10.36 -0.50
CA ILE A 261 25.18 -11.63 -1.18
C ILE A 261 26.49 -12.25 -0.67
N GLU A 262 27.53 -11.44 -0.54
CA GLU A 262 28.82 -11.81 0.04
C GLU A 262 28.67 -12.27 1.50
N PHE A 263 28.03 -11.44 2.33
CA PHE A 263 27.74 -11.78 3.73
C PHE A 263 26.95 -13.10 3.88
N CYS A 264 26.05 -13.40 2.95
CA CYS A 264 25.31 -14.67 2.99
C CYS A 264 26.15 -15.89 2.63
N SER A 265 27.22 -15.69 1.87
CA SER A 265 28.20 -16.74 1.58
C SER A 265 29.05 -17.04 2.81
N GLU A 266 29.35 -16.02 3.63
CA GLU A 266 30.12 -16.14 4.87
C GLU A 266 29.28 -16.65 6.05
N HIS A 267 28.01 -16.23 6.14
CA HIS A 267 27.10 -16.48 7.27
C HIS A 267 25.74 -17.07 6.84
N PRO A 268 25.70 -18.31 6.32
CA PRO A 268 24.49 -18.92 5.75
C PRO A 268 23.34 -19.09 6.76
N GLU A 269 23.63 -19.17 8.05
CA GLU A 269 22.68 -19.31 9.15
C GLU A 269 21.87 -18.04 9.43
N THR A 270 22.40 -16.86 9.09
CA THR A 270 21.70 -15.57 9.23
C THR A 270 21.24 -14.98 7.91
N ALA A 271 21.63 -15.59 6.79
CA ALA A 271 21.37 -15.14 5.44
C ALA A 271 19.86 -15.01 5.08
N TRP A 272 18.98 -15.75 5.75
CA TRP A 272 17.52 -15.58 5.64
C TRP A 272 17.03 -14.19 6.06
N LYS A 273 17.87 -13.39 6.74
CA LYS A 273 17.59 -12.01 7.17
C LYS A 273 17.91 -10.96 6.09
N MET A 274 18.27 -11.38 4.87
CA MET A 274 18.52 -10.50 3.72
C MET A 274 17.34 -9.58 3.38
N ARG A 275 17.67 -8.41 2.82
CA ARG A 275 16.72 -7.35 2.48
C ARG A 275 16.99 -6.90 1.05
N CYS A 276 15.95 -6.86 0.23
CA CYS A 276 16.08 -6.33 -1.12
C CYS A 276 16.51 -4.86 -1.11
N GLN A 277 17.16 -4.41 -2.17
CA GLN A 277 17.65 -3.05 -2.38
C GLN A 277 16.56 -2.01 -2.14
N THR A 278 15.33 -2.26 -2.59
CA THR A 278 14.18 -1.36 -2.34
C THR A 278 13.89 -1.21 -0.86
N CYS A 279 13.89 -2.29 -0.09
CA CYS A 279 13.65 -2.23 1.36
C CYS A 279 14.79 -1.51 2.08
N VAL A 280 16.05 -1.75 1.68
CA VAL A 280 17.23 -1.06 2.21
C VAL A 280 17.14 0.44 1.94
N TRP A 281 16.86 0.82 0.70
CA TRP A 281 16.70 2.21 0.30
C TRP A 281 15.57 2.89 1.06
N LEU A 282 14.39 2.26 1.17
CA LEU A 282 13.25 2.83 1.91
C LEU A 282 13.57 3.04 3.40
N MET A 283 14.33 2.15 4.04
CA MET A 283 14.78 2.36 5.42
C MET A 283 15.79 3.50 5.55
N GLY A 284 16.71 3.62 4.58
CA GLY A 284 17.76 4.63 4.58
C GLY A 284 17.28 6.03 4.17
N ARG A 285 16.08 6.14 3.59
CA ARG A 285 15.56 7.39 3.02
C ARG A 285 15.42 8.53 4.02
N SER A 286 14.95 8.24 5.23
CA SER A 286 14.79 9.23 6.31
C SER A 286 14.74 8.55 7.68
N ALA A 287 15.07 9.31 8.74
CA ALA A 287 14.97 8.82 10.11
C ALA A 287 13.53 8.44 10.49
N ILE A 288 12.55 9.18 9.95
CA ILE A 288 11.11 8.97 10.13
C ILE A 288 10.49 8.02 9.10
N SER A 289 11.32 7.26 8.37
CA SER A 289 10.82 6.29 7.38
C SER A 289 9.87 5.30 8.03
N VAL A 290 8.66 5.17 7.47
CA VAL A 290 7.65 4.21 7.97
C VAL A 290 8.21 2.79 7.95
N LYS A 291 8.99 2.43 6.93
CA LYS A 291 9.61 1.11 6.84
C LYS A 291 10.67 0.89 7.92
N ARG A 292 11.45 1.92 8.23
CA ARG A 292 12.44 1.89 9.33
C ARG A 292 11.75 1.75 10.68
N ILE A 293 10.72 2.55 10.94
CA ILE A 293 9.92 2.52 12.18
C ILE A 293 9.23 1.15 12.32
N GLU A 294 8.56 0.68 11.26
CA GLU A 294 7.89 -0.62 11.23
C GLU A 294 8.86 -1.75 11.56
N HIS A 295 10.09 -1.70 11.03
CA HIS A 295 11.11 -2.70 11.29
C HIS A 295 11.67 -2.63 12.72
N ARG A 296 11.94 -1.44 13.26
CA ARG A 296 12.41 -1.26 14.65
C ARG A 296 11.41 -1.75 15.68
N ARG A 297 10.11 -1.73 15.34
CA ARG A 297 9.05 -2.28 16.19
C ARG A 297 8.95 -3.80 16.14
N ARG A 298 9.79 -4.50 15.37
CA ARG A 298 9.77 -5.96 15.28
C ARG A 298 10.80 -6.53 16.24
N GLU A 299 10.41 -7.55 17.00
CA GLU A 299 11.30 -8.31 17.88
C GLU A 299 11.10 -9.81 17.66
N MET A 300 12.12 -10.58 18.01
CA MET A 300 12.04 -12.04 18.00
C MET A 300 11.45 -12.50 19.33
N CYS A 301 10.45 -13.36 19.28
CA CYS A 301 9.88 -13.97 20.46
C CYS A 301 10.86 -14.95 21.08
N GLU A 302 11.18 -14.77 22.36
CA GLU A 302 12.12 -15.63 23.09
C GLU A 302 11.60 -17.07 23.23
N THR A 303 10.28 -17.25 23.34
CA THR A 303 9.66 -18.57 23.50
C THR A 303 9.68 -19.40 22.21
N CYS A 304 9.23 -18.83 21.09
CA CYS A 304 8.99 -19.60 19.87
C CYS A 304 9.83 -19.15 18.66
N GLY A 305 10.77 -18.21 18.84
CA GLY A 305 11.64 -17.69 17.78
C GLY A 305 10.94 -16.89 16.67
N CYS A 306 9.61 -16.72 16.74
CA CYS A 306 8.84 -16.02 15.71
C CYS A 306 8.98 -14.50 15.84
N ILE A 307 8.89 -13.80 14.71
CA ILE A 307 8.85 -12.33 14.73
C ILE A 307 7.47 -11.82 15.16
N LYS A 308 7.46 -10.93 16.14
CA LYS A 308 6.27 -10.21 16.64
C LYS A 308 6.50 -8.69 16.65
N TYR A 309 5.43 -7.93 16.86
CA TYR A 309 5.60 -6.51 17.19
C TYR A 309 5.92 -6.37 18.68
N ALA A 310 6.80 -5.43 18.99
CA ALA A 310 7.17 -5.07 20.34
C ALA A 310 5.91 -4.81 21.18
N ARG A 311 5.88 -5.38 22.39
CA ARG A 311 4.75 -5.26 23.34
C ARG A 311 3.42 -5.84 22.84
N THR A 312 3.41 -6.64 21.77
CA THR A 312 2.25 -7.43 21.36
C THR A 312 2.44 -8.90 21.69
N THR A 313 1.33 -9.61 21.88
CA THR A 313 1.31 -11.07 22.02
C THR A 313 1.86 -11.74 20.75
N CYS A 314 2.73 -12.73 20.92
CA CYS A 314 3.33 -13.45 19.80
C CYS A 314 2.29 -14.34 19.11
N GLY A 315 2.03 -14.09 17.82
CA GLY A 315 1.09 -14.92 17.04
C GLY A 315 1.53 -16.39 16.92
N GLY A 316 2.83 -16.68 16.91
CA GLY A 316 3.34 -18.05 16.93
C GLY A 316 3.05 -18.76 18.26
N CYS A 317 3.23 -18.08 19.38
CA CYS A 317 2.84 -18.61 20.69
C CYS A 317 1.33 -18.79 20.81
N MET A 318 0.52 -17.89 20.24
CA MET A 318 -0.93 -18.08 20.18
C MET A 318 -1.31 -19.37 19.44
N GLU A 319 -0.67 -19.66 18.30
CA GLU A 319 -0.88 -20.92 17.56
C GLU A 319 -0.49 -22.14 18.42
N LEU A 320 0.66 -22.08 19.10
CA LEU A 320 1.12 -23.14 20.00
C LEU A 320 0.17 -23.34 21.19
N TYR A 321 -0.36 -22.26 21.77
CA TYR A 321 -1.32 -22.32 22.87
C TYR A 321 -2.64 -22.96 22.43
N VAL A 322 -3.18 -22.54 21.28
CA VAL A 322 -4.39 -23.15 20.70
C VAL A 322 -4.17 -24.62 20.37
N GLY A 323 -2.95 -24.98 19.93
CA GLY A 323 -2.54 -26.37 19.71
C GLY A 323 -2.20 -27.16 20.98
N GLY A 324 -2.33 -26.57 22.17
CA GLY A 324 -2.04 -27.23 23.45
C GLY A 324 -0.56 -27.49 23.74
N SER A 325 0.35 -26.85 22.99
CA SER A 325 1.80 -27.05 23.12
C SER A 325 2.47 -26.13 24.15
N ILE A 326 1.79 -25.06 24.58
CA ILE A 326 2.27 -24.16 25.65
C ILE A 326 1.11 -23.72 26.53
N ASP A 327 1.41 -23.36 27.78
CA ASP A 327 0.42 -22.86 28.73
C ASP A 327 0.15 -21.36 28.60
N ARG A 328 -1.00 -20.91 29.13
CA ARG A 328 -1.40 -19.50 29.16
C ARG A 328 -0.37 -18.60 29.86
N LYS A 329 0.32 -19.11 30.89
CA LYS A 329 1.37 -18.37 31.63
C LYS A 329 2.58 -18.06 30.76
N THR A 330 2.92 -18.95 29.82
CA THR A 330 4.00 -18.75 28.85
C THR A 330 3.61 -17.70 27.81
N LEU A 331 2.33 -17.64 27.46
CA LEU A 331 1.78 -16.67 26.50
C LEU A 331 1.63 -15.26 27.11
N TYR A 332 1.31 -15.19 28.40
CA TYR A 332 1.13 -13.97 29.19
C TYR A 332 1.90 -14.11 30.52
N PRO A 333 3.23 -13.87 30.53
CA PRO A 333 3.96 -13.83 31.79
C PRO A 333 3.36 -12.73 32.67
N ASN A 334 2.96 -13.08 33.89
CA ASN A 334 2.46 -12.10 34.86
C ASN A 334 3.60 -11.12 35.20
N ASP A 335 3.30 -9.82 35.14
CA ASP A 335 4.12 -8.68 35.56
C ASP A 335 5.40 -8.40 34.75
N ILE A 336 5.25 -7.58 33.70
CA ILE A 336 6.26 -6.58 33.38
C ILE A 336 5.78 -5.27 34.02
N LYS A 337 6.43 -4.86 35.11
CA LYS A 337 6.33 -3.50 35.67
C LYS A 337 6.56 -2.52 34.53
N LEU A 338 5.51 -1.82 34.16
CA LEU A 338 5.40 -1.04 32.93
C LEU A 338 5.82 0.40 33.22
N GLU A 339 7.07 0.60 33.64
CA GLU A 339 7.66 1.92 33.80
C GLU A 339 8.87 2.09 32.88
N ASP A 340 9.00 3.31 32.37
CA ASP A 340 10.13 3.90 31.63
C ASP A 340 10.39 3.43 30.20
N ASN A 341 9.73 4.12 29.26
CA ASN A 341 10.34 4.72 28.05
C ASN A 341 9.28 5.39 27.14
N LEU A 342 8.30 6.09 27.73
CA LEU A 342 7.40 6.98 26.95
C LEU A 342 8.09 8.30 26.58
N SER A 343 9.11 8.71 27.34
CA SER A 343 9.92 9.89 27.11
C SER A 343 10.67 9.86 25.77
N LEU A 344 11.14 8.69 25.31
CA LEU A 344 11.87 8.58 24.04
C LEU A 344 10.98 8.59 22.77
N ILE A 345 9.66 8.39 22.92
CA ILE A 345 8.73 8.46 21.79
C ILE A 345 8.04 9.83 21.72
N GLY A 346 7.77 10.49 22.86
CA GLY A 346 7.26 11.87 22.90
C GLY A 346 8.24 12.88 22.29
N ILE A 347 9.54 12.75 22.57
CA ILE A 347 10.58 13.68 22.08
C ILE A 347 10.73 13.67 20.54
N MET A 348 10.30 12.61 19.84
CA MET A 348 10.34 12.56 18.37
C MET A 348 9.12 13.18 17.68
N PHE A 349 8.04 13.49 18.42
CA PHE A 349 6.84 14.14 17.87
C PHE A 349 6.70 15.61 18.28
N ASP A 350 7.40 16.05 19.34
CA ASP A 350 7.37 17.45 19.81
C ASP A 350 8.52 18.33 19.27
N SER A 351 9.51 17.78 18.56
CA SER A 351 10.65 18.55 18.02
C SER A 351 10.33 19.32 16.73
N LYS A 352 9.08 19.74 16.52
CA LYS A 352 8.68 20.58 15.37
C LYS A 352 8.38 22.04 15.69
N ASP A 353 8.41 22.45 16.96
CA ASP A 353 8.02 23.81 17.35
C ASP A 353 9.17 24.72 17.85
N GLU A 354 10.45 24.30 17.78
CA GLU A 354 11.57 25.14 18.24
C GLU A 354 12.73 25.28 17.23
N MET A 355 12.42 25.54 15.96
CA MET A 355 13.45 25.97 15.00
C MET A 355 12.94 27.06 14.03
N GLY A 356 12.26 28.06 14.60
CA GLY A 356 11.77 29.21 13.89
C GLY A 356 11.94 30.49 14.70
N ASP A 357 13.18 30.83 15.05
CA ASP A 357 13.66 32.22 15.18
C ASP A 357 15.12 32.20 15.59
N GLU A 358 16.02 32.38 14.63
CA GLU A 358 17.35 32.99 14.81
C GLU A 358 18.08 32.93 13.47
N ARG A 359 17.82 33.94 12.63
CA ARG A 359 18.76 34.54 11.66
C ARG A 359 18.08 35.73 10.99
N MET A 360 17.88 36.78 11.78
CA MET A 360 18.01 38.16 11.32
C MET A 360 19.12 38.80 12.16
N ASN A 361 20.31 38.84 11.56
CA ASN A 361 21.22 39.99 11.55
C ASN A 361 22.29 39.72 10.49
#